data_AF-A0A947VGE5-F1
#
_entry.id   AF-A0A947VGE5-F1
#
_cell.length_a   1.000
_cell.length_b   1.000
_cell.length_c   1.000
_cell.angle_alpha   90.00
_cell.angle_beta   90.00
_cell.angle_gamma   90.00
#
_symmetry.space_group_name_H-M   'P 1'
#
loop_
_entity.id
_entity.type
_entity.pdbx_description
1 polymer ?
#
loop_
_entity_poly.entity_id
_entity_poly.type
_entity_poly.pdbx_seq_one_letter_code
_entity_poly.pdbx_strand_id
1 'polypeptide(L)'
;MLKIKDVQMMIRSVWSSLPDRFLSLKLDEFVIMPNHIHAILCINIVGADLVSARNKADLVFARNKTTPISAPTISRIVQAFKSITTYKYILGVKENNWPLFDKHL
;
A
#
# COMPACT_ATOMS: atom_id res chain seq x y z
N MET A 1 14.36 7.89 -25.56
CA MET A 1 13.35 6.84 -25.31
C MET A 1 13.58 6.28 -23.89
N LEU A 2 13.18 7.06 -22.87
CA LEU A 2 13.55 6.84 -21.48
C LEU A 2 12.57 5.88 -20.77
N LYS A 3 12.97 4.60 -20.76
CA LYS A 3 12.93 3.64 -19.65
C LYS A 3 11.65 3.47 -18.81
N ILE A 4 10.56 3.10 -19.46
CA ILE A 4 9.41 2.43 -18.82
C ILE A 4 9.87 1.23 -17.96
N LYS A 5 10.94 0.53 -18.35
CA LYS A 5 11.46 -0.64 -17.64
C LYS A 5 11.92 -0.33 -16.20
N ASP A 6 12.64 0.77 -15.99
CA ASP A 6 13.16 1.13 -14.67
C ASP A 6 12.04 1.52 -13.72
N VAL A 7 11.05 2.29 -14.23
CA VAL A 7 9.83 2.65 -13.49
C VAL A 7 9.03 1.40 -13.14
N GLN A 8 8.81 0.50 -14.10
CA GLN A 8 8.13 -0.77 -13.85
C GLN A 8 8.87 -1.58 -12.79
N MET A 9 10.20 -1.74 -12.91
CA MET A 9 11.02 -2.45 -11.93
C MET A 9 10.89 -1.85 -10.52
N MET A 10 10.89 -0.52 -10.40
CA MET A 10 10.65 0.15 -9.12
C MET A 10 9.28 -0.19 -8.55
N ILE A 11 8.23 -0.15 -9.37
CA ILE A 11 6.86 -0.51 -8.95
C ILE A 11 6.82 -1.98 -8.50
N ARG A 12 7.45 -2.90 -9.25
CA ARG A 12 7.52 -4.33 -8.88
C ARG A 12 8.23 -4.52 -7.54
N SER A 13 9.35 -3.83 -7.34
CA SER A 13 10.10 -3.86 -6.08
C SER A 13 9.26 -3.37 -4.90
N VAL A 14 8.53 -2.26 -5.07
CA VAL A 14 7.64 -1.75 -4.01
C VAL A 14 6.50 -2.73 -3.74
N TRP A 15 5.88 -3.28 -4.80
CA TRP A 15 4.83 -4.29 -4.69
C TRP A 15 5.30 -5.48 -3.84
N SER A 16 6.43 -6.10 -4.21
CA SER A 16 6.99 -7.25 -3.49
C SER A 16 7.38 -6.97 -2.04
N SER A 17 7.62 -5.70 -1.67
CA SER A 17 7.97 -5.30 -0.28
C SER A 17 6.77 -5.10 0.64
N LEU A 18 5.53 -5.10 0.10
CA LEU A 18 4.34 -4.84 0.91
C LEU A 18 4.10 -5.88 2.03
N PRO A 19 4.31 -7.20 1.83
CA PRO A 19 4.16 -8.21 2.89
C PRO A 19 5.09 -8.00 4.08
N ASP A 20 6.30 -7.48 3.86
CA ASP A 20 7.26 -7.17 4.93
C ASP A 20 6.71 -6.09 5.87
N ARG A 21 5.90 -5.17 5.33
CA ARG A 21 5.25 -4.10 6.09
C ARG A 21 3.92 -4.53 6.70
N PHE A 22 3.23 -5.48 6.08
CA PHE A 22 1.88 -5.91 6.43
C PHE A 22 1.83 -7.43 6.54
N LEU A 23 2.15 -7.97 7.73
CA LEU A 23 2.30 -9.42 7.95
C LEU A 23 1.07 -10.26 7.57
N SER A 24 -0.12 -9.68 7.61
CA SER A 24 -1.37 -10.36 7.23
C SER A 24 -1.70 -10.24 5.74
N LEU A 25 -0.88 -9.55 4.95
CA LEU A 25 -1.05 -9.37 3.51
C LEU A 25 -0.26 -10.43 2.75
N LYS A 26 -0.95 -11.13 1.85
CA LYS A 26 -0.35 -11.90 0.77
C LYS A 26 -0.65 -11.22 -0.55
N LEU A 27 0.33 -11.20 -1.44
CA LEU A 27 0.16 -10.68 -2.80
C LEU A 27 -0.25 -11.82 -3.73
N ASP A 28 -1.05 -11.48 -4.71
CA ASP A 28 -1.37 -12.34 -5.84
C ASP A 28 -1.03 -11.57 -7.13
N GLU A 29 -1.73 -11.85 -8.24
CA GLU A 29 -1.50 -11.23 -9.53
C GLU A 29 -1.58 -9.70 -9.51
N PHE A 30 -0.68 -9.09 -10.29
CA PHE A 30 -0.71 -7.65 -10.56
C PHE A 30 -0.20 -7.33 -11.97
N VAL A 31 -0.81 -6.32 -12.59
CA VAL A 31 -0.45 -5.86 -13.93
C VAL A 31 -0.32 -4.34 -13.95
N ILE A 32 0.73 -3.86 -14.64
CA ILE A 32 0.97 -2.43 -14.86
C ILE A 32 0.51 -2.11 -16.28
N MET A 33 -0.49 -1.23 -16.40
CA MET A 33 -0.96 -0.68 -17.66
C MET A 33 -0.44 0.76 -17.83
N PRO A 34 -0.50 1.35 -19.03
CA PRO A 34 0.04 2.69 -19.26
C PRO A 34 -0.52 3.79 -18.35
N ASN A 35 -1.77 3.68 -17.91
CA ASN A 35 -2.47 4.69 -17.11
C ASN A 35 -2.83 4.25 -15.68
N HIS A 36 -2.79 2.96 -15.35
CA HIS A 36 -3.15 2.46 -14.02
C HIS A 36 -2.56 1.07 -13.75
N ILE A 37 -2.81 0.55 -12.55
CA ILE A 37 -2.36 -0.76 -12.09
C ILE A 37 -3.59 -1.52 -11.60
N HIS A 38 -3.70 -2.79 -11.97
CA HIS A 38 -4.61 -3.74 -11.33
C HIS A 38 -3.81 -4.68 -10.46
N ALA A 39 -4.33 -4.98 -9.27
CA ALA A 39 -3.69 -5.90 -8.36
C ALA A 39 -4.71 -6.62 -7.48
N ILE A 40 -4.41 -7.88 -7.15
CA ILE A 40 -5.20 -8.71 -6.24
C ILE A 40 -4.48 -8.77 -4.90
N LEU A 41 -5.20 -8.48 -3.82
CA LEU A 41 -4.69 -8.47 -2.44
C LEU A 41 -5.42 -9.52 -1.61
N CYS A 42 -4.67 -10.43 -1.01
CA CYS A 42 -5.21 -11.44 -0.10
C CYS A 42 -4.90 -11.03 1.34
N ILE A 43 -5.92 -10.56 2.07
CA ILE A 43 -5.76 -10.04 3.44
C ILE A 43 -6.32 -11.08 4.42
N ASN A 44 -5.44 -11.67 5.22
CA ASN A 44 -5.84 -12.61 6.27
C ASN A 44 -6.28 -11.82 7.51
N ILE A 45 -7.59 -11.78 7.75
CA ILE A 45 -8.14 -11.12 8.91
C ILE A 45 -8.10 -12.11 10.09
N VAL A 46 -6.97 -12.15 10.81
CA VAL A 46 -6.90 -12.91 12.08
C VAL A 46 -7.26 -11.96 13.21
N GLY A 47 -8.46 -12.11 13.77
CA GLY A 47 -8.90 -11.38 14.95
C GLY A 47 -9.56 -10.01 14.73
N ALA A 48 -10.08 -9.70 13.52
CA ALA A 48 -11.10 -8.65 13.46
C ALA A 48 -12.39 -9.24 14.01
N ASP A 49 -12.55 -9.10 15.32
CA ASP A 49 -13.89 -8.91 15.84
C ASP A 49 -14.53 -7.80 15.01
N LEU A 50 -15.69 -8.09 14.43
CA LEU A 50 -16.45 -7.19 13.56
C LEU A 50 -17.04 -6.07 14.42
N VAL A 51 -16.19 -5.26 15.05
CA VAL A 51 -16.63 -4.04 15.73
C VAL A 51 -16.85 -2.99 14.64
N SER A 52 -17.83 -3.27 13.78
CA SER A 52 -18.59 -2.25 13.09
C SER A 52 -19.04 -1.26 14.15
N ALA A 53 -18.54 -0.03 14.03
CA ALA A 53 -18.88 1.12 14.85
C ALA A 53 -20.34 1.10 15.33
N ARG A 54 -20.58 0.60 16.55
CA ARG A 54 -21.78 0.89 17.32
C ARG A 54 -21.37 1.04 18.78
N ASN A 55 -21.62 2.25 19.27
CA ASN A 55 -21.65 2.67 20.67
C ASN A 55 -20.36 3.26 21.21
N LYS A 56 -20.37 4.60 21.24
CA LYS A 56 -19.38 5.51 21.83
C LYS A 56 -19.27 5.39 23.37
N ALA A 57 -19.96 4.43 23.98
CA ALA A 57 -20.10 4.29 25.43
C ALA A 57 -19.07 3.32 26.06
N ASP A 58 -18.57 2.33 25.32
CA ASP A 58 -17.75 1.25 25.90
C ASP A 58 -16.23 1.49 25.83
N LEU A 59 -15.79 2.60 25.23
CA LEU A 59 -14.36 2.93 25.05
C LEU A 59 -13.62 3.28 26.36
N VAL A 60 -14.31 3.36 27.50
CA VAL A 60 -13.73 3.78 28.78
C VAL A 60 -13.07 2.61 29.53
N PHE A 61 -13.46 1.35 29.27
CA PHE A 61 -12.99 0.20 30.07
C PHE A 61 -11.81 -0.61 29.49
N ALA A 62 -11.43 -0.40 28.22
CA ALA A 62 -10.35 -1.17 27.59
C ALA A 62 -9.00 -0.43 27.59
N ARG A 63 -8.63 0.18 28.72
CA ARG A 63 -7.26 0.68 28.96
C ARG A 63 -6.52 -0.31 29.85
N ASN A 64 -6.10 -1.45 29.27
CA ASN A 64 -4.84 -2.12 29.61
C ASN A 64 -4.67 -3.45 28.85
N LYS A 65 -3.47 -3.59 28.26
CA LYS A 65 -2.83 -4.80 27.69
C LYS A 65 -3.21 -5.19 26.24
N THR A 66 -2.14 -5.22 25.44
CA THR A 66 -2.00 -5.65 24.04
C THR A 66 -2.90 -4.92 23.05
N THR A 67 -2.33 -3.97 22.30
CA THR A 67 -2.93 -3.50 21.05
C THR A 67 -3.26 -4.74 20.21
N PRO A 68 -4.54 -5.01 19.89
CA PRO A 68 -4.83 -6.07 18.95
C PRO A 68 -4.04 -5.75 17.68
N ILE A 69 -3.30 -6.72 17.16
CA ILE A 69 -2.67 -6.64 15.83
C ILE A 69 -3.84 -6.66 14.84
N SER A 70 -4.56 -5.55 14.78
CA SER A 70 -5.70 -5.37 13.89
C SER A 70 -5.13 -5.43 12.49
N ALA A 71 -5.67 -6.35 11.68
CA ALA A 71 -5.27 -6.48 10.29
C ALA A 71 -5.30 -5.07 9.63
N PRO A 72 -4.27 -4.71 8.84
CA PRO A 72 -4.20 -3.43 8.19
C PRO A 72 -5.40 -3.28 7.26
N THR A 73 -6.03 -2.11 7.33
CA THR A 73 -7.12 -1.79 6.41
C THR A 73 -6.59 -1.69 4.98
N ILE A 74 -7.43 -2.01 3.99
CA ILE A 74 -7.11 -1.85 2.57
C ILE A 74 -6.60 -0.43 2.28
N SER A 75 -7.24 0.58 2.89
CA SER A 75 -6.85 1.99 2.75
C SER A 75 -5.38 2.23 3.15
N ARG A 76 -4.91 1.63 4.26
CA ARG A 76 -3.51 1.77 4.71
C ARG A 76 -2.53 1.10 3.74
N ILE A 77 -2.88 -0.06 3.18
CA ILE A 77 -2.05 -0.77 2.21
C ILE A 77 -1.92 0.07 0.93
N VAL A 78 -3.04 0.55 0.39
CA VAL A 78 -3.08 1.38 -0.82
C VAL A 78 -2.35 2.71 -0.61
N GLN A 79 -2.55 3.36 0.52
CA GLN A 79 -1.85 4.61 0.87
C GLN A 79 -0.34 4.41 0.93
N ALA A 80 0.11 3.35 1.62
CA ALA A 80 1.52 3.00 1.71
C ALA A 80 2.14 2.77 0.33
N PHE A 81 1.50 1.95 -0.50
CA PHE A 81 1.95 1.67 -1.86
C PHE A 81 2.09 2.95 -2.68
N LYS A 82 1.01 3.74 -2.81
CA LYS A 82 1.02 4.99 -3.58
C LYS A 82 2.06 5.99 -3.08
N SER A 83 2.19 6.15 -1.77
CA SER A 83 3.16 7.06 -1.17
C SER A 83 4.60 6.66 -1.50
N ILE A 84 4.96 5.38 -1.32
CA ILE A 84 6.32 4.90 -1.60
C ILE A 84 6.64 4.98 -3.08
N THR A 85 5.74 4.54 -3.96
CA THR A 85 5.97 4.59 -5.42
C THR A 85 6.12 6.03 -5.89
N THR A 86 5.29 6.96 -5.38
CA THR A 86 5.37 8.38 -5.75
C THR A 86 6.70 8.98 -5.29
N TYR A 87 7.11 8.72 -4.05
CA TYR A 87 8.38 9.21 -3.52
C TYR A 87 9.57 8.68 -4.34
N LYS A 88 9.63 7.38 -4.58
CA LYS A 88 10.71 6.76 -5.39
C LYS A 88 10.69 7.27 -6.83
N TYR A 89 9.52 7.54 -7.40
CA TYR A 89 9.43 8.14 -8.72
C TYR A 89 10.01 9.55 -8.75
N ILE A 90 9.67 10.39 -7.77
CA ILE A 90 10.24 11.74 -7.64
C ILE A 90 11.77 11.68 -7.51
N LEU A 91 12.32 10.71 -6.77
CA LEU A 91 13.77 10.50 -6.72
C LEU A 91 14.32 10.08 -8.09
N GLY A 92 13.67 9.15 -8.78
CA GLY A 92 14.06 8.73 -10.13
C GLY A 92 14.04 9.87 -11.15
N VAL A 93 13.12 10.82 -11.03
CA VAL A 93 13.13 12.05 -11.83
C VAL A 93 14.38 12.88 -11.55
N LYS A 94 14.78 13.03 -10.29
CA LYS A 94 15.93 13.85 -9.89
C LYS A 94 17.28 13.20 -10.20
N GLU A 95 17.39 11.89 -10.03
CA GLU A 95 18.67 11.16 -10.04
C GLU A 95 18.88 10.34 -11.32
N ASN A 96 17.80 9.86 -11.93
CA ASN A 96 17.84 8.88 -13.03
C ASN A 96 17.24 9.41 -14.35
N ASN A 97 16.99 10.73 -14.44
CA ASN A 97 16.40 11.40 -15.59
C ASN A 97 15.04 10.81 -16.04
N TRP A 98 14.23 10.30 -15.10
CA TRP A 98 12.88 9.83 -15.43
C TRP A 98 11.96 10.98 -15.87
N PRO A 99 10.94 10.71 -16.70
CA PRO A 99 9.99 11.74 -17.14
C PRO A 99 9.28 12.41 -15.95
N LEU A 100 9.11 13.73 -16.02
CA LEU A 100 8.29 14.46 -15.05
C LEU A 100 6.82 14.01 -15.13
N PHE A 101 6.09 14.15 -14.02
CA PHE A 101 4.64 14.00 -14.05
C PHE A 101 4.03 15.08 -14.94
N ASP A 102 3.12 14.67 -15.81
CA ASP A 102 2.28 15.62 -16.51
C ASP A 102 1.32 16.24 -15.49
N LYS A 103 1.35 17.56 -15.33
CA LYS A 103 0.58 18.27 -14.28
C LYS A 103 -0.89 18.46 -14.65
N HIS A 104 -1.31 18.00 -15.82
CA HIS A 104 -2.67 18.10 -16.31
C HIS A 104 -3.33 16.72 -16.33
N LEU A 105 -4.19 16.47 -15.33
CA LEU A 105 -5.22 15.44 -15.32
C LEU A 105 -6.52 16.07 -14.87
#